data_AF-A0A971GKA5-F1
#
_entry.id   AF-A0A971GKA5-F1
#
_cell.length_a   1.000
_cell.length_b   1.000
_cell.length_c   1.000
_cell.angle_alpha   90.00
_cell.angle_beta   90.00
_cell.angle_gamma   90.00
#
_symmetry.space_group_name_H-M   'P 1'
#
loop_
_entity.id
_entity.type
_entity.pdbx_description
1 polymer ?
#
loop_
_entity_poly.entity_id
_entity_poly.type
_entity_poly.pdbx_seq_one_letter_code
_entity_poly.pdbx_strand_id
1 'polypeptide(L)'
;MNLLPHFFASEQEWMTPFEKRSHILNKIILIFAFCGHSLFIPIFYLLNRDIPFYNNLMCVFLDAFCLYLNSQWKHKTVYVLFTAEIIYHSFFCILVFGWNSGFALYFLIISLYIFLFGKSVRLRVILGSVVVILFIMQYVYVKVENPVYPVTVIPEWLVYFFNVSANFAAIAFVAVYFSFFVETVENAILKAKEKAEEGERAKSVFLANMSHEIRSPLNSIKGMINLSQLSEDEDKKQEYLNIARDSADHLLTVINDILDYSKIEVCRMTLNFEVFNVHQLIRNTMRAMDSSIYRRTLEMKFEIEDTVPLAVKGDPARLRQVLINLLSNAIKFTERGNITLTCRNTSVKDDSCLLEFSVLDTGSGIPADKLGTIFDRFTQLDGRCRSEYCGTGLGLAISRELVELMGGVIKVESSPGTGSRFTFTVPMVKADPAEKIGAMNLEVPAMERCGELKILIAEDMFTNWLLYEKYMSILGHSYMIVENGFRVLDELERNSYDLLLLDIEMPDMGGEETLNNIRKGVRGVNRDIPVIALTGYSESDFYDQEYGFDGYVTKPVELHDLDRIINEVVCGREKTRIID
;
A
#
# COMPACT_ATOMS: atom_id res chain seq x y z
N MET A 1 6.14 13.06 50.92
CA MET A 1 6.19 11.58 50.82
C MET A 1 5.05 10.96 49.98
N ASN A 2 4.03 11.70 49.53
CA ASN A 2 2.82 11.11 48.88
C ASN A 2 2.55 11.52 47.41
N LEU A 3 3.54 11.98 46.64
CA LEU A 3 3.37 12.27 45.20
C LEU A 3 4.25 11.42 44.28
N LEU A 4 4.96 10.44 44.84
CA LEU A 4 5.89 9.58 44.11
C LEU A 4 5.30 8.33 43.43
N PRO A 5 4.09 7.77 43.70
CA PRO A 5 3.75 6.49 43.07
C PRO A 5 3.28 6.54 41.61
N HIS A 6 2.71 7.67 41.14
CA HIS A 6 2.03 7.70 39.83
C HIS A 6 2.94 7.96 38.62
N PHE A 7 4.20 8.35 38.83
CA PHE A 7 5.16 8.57 37.74
C PHE A 7 5.93 7.32 37.31
N PHE A 8 5.80 6.18 38.00
CA PHE A 8 6.69 5.01 37.83
C PHE A 8 6.00 3.72 37.38
N ALA A 9 4.70 3.76 37.04
CA ALA A 9 3.92 2.57 36.73
C ALA A 9 3.99 2.14 35.23
N SER A 10 4.33 3.03 34.30
CA SER A 10 4.13 2.76 32.86
C SER A 10 5.30 2.09 32.12
N GLU A 11 6.47 1.92 32.73
CA GLU A 11 7.65 1.31 32.06
C GLU A 11 7.99 -0.10 32.57
N GLN A 12 7.33 -0.61 33.62
CA GLN A 12 7.76 -1.82 34.35
C GLN A 12 7.31 -3.16 33.74
N GLU A 13 6.45 -3.18 32.72
CA GLU A 13 5.85 -4.42 32.21
C GLU A 13 6.76 -5.23 31.26
N TRP A 14 7.82 -4.63 30.70
CA TRP A 14 8.64 -5.26 29.65
C TRP A 14 10.09 -5.57 30.05
N MET A 15 10.47 -5.29 31.30
CA MET A 15 11.86 -5.46 31.77
C MET A 15 12.09 -6.84 32.40
N THR A 16 13.20 -7.48 32.02
CA THR A 16 13.64 -8.74 32.60
C THR A 16 13.97 -8.61 34.11
N PRO A 17 13.94 -9.70 34.90
CA PRO A 17 14.22 -9.65 36.34
C PRO A 17 15.62 -9.10 36.69
N PHE A 18 16.59 -9.28 35.77
CA PHE A 18 17.95 -8.74 35.89
C PHE A 18 17.97 -7.21 35.70
N GLU A 19 17.22 -6.69 34.73
CA GLU A 19 17.09 -5.25 34.48
C GLU A 19 16.35 -4.54 35.63
N LYS A 20 15.33 -5.18 36.23
CA LYS A 20 14.65 -4.65 37.43
C LYS A 20 15.58 -4.57 38.65
N ARG A 21 16.41 -5.59 38.91
CA ARG A 21 17.39 -5.55 40.02
C ARG A 21 18.48 -4.51 39.81
N SER A 22 19.01 -4.40 38.59
CA SER A 22 19.95 -3.33 38.23
C SER A 22 19.32 -1.96 38.45
N HIS A 23 18.08 -1.73 37.99
CA HIS A 23 17.43 -0.43 38.09
C HIS A 23 17.17 0.04 39.54
N ILE A 24 16.81 -0.85 40.46
CA ILE A 24 16.60 -0.53 41.88
C ILE A 24 17.93 -0.29 42.59
N LEU A 25 18.94 -1.14 42.35
CA LEU A 25 20.29 -0.96 42.90
C LEU A 25 20.89 0.37 42.43
N ASN A 26 20.66 0.72 41.16
CA ASN A 26 21.07 1.98 40.55
C ASN A 26 20.41 3.19 41.22
N LYS A 27 19.13 3.11 41.60
CA LYS A 27 18.43 4.18 42.32
C LYS A 27 18.92 4.33 43.76
N ILE A 28 19.22 3.22 44.44
CA ILE A 28 19.76 3.23 45.81
C ILE A 28 21.18 3.81 45.83
N ILE A 29 22.02 3.44 44.87
CA ILE A 29 23.38 4.00 44.71
C ILE A 29 23.30 5.49 44.36
N LEU A 30 22.34 5.93 43.53
CA LEU A 30 22.13 7.35 43.22
C LEU A 30 21.74 8.14 44.47
N ILE A 31 20.85 7.62 45.31
CA ILE A 31 20.40 8.26 46.56
C ILE A 31 21.54 8.32 47.58
N PHE A 32 22.33 7.25 47.71
CA PHE A 32 23.51 7.22 48.59
C PHE A 32 24.61 8.17 48.12
N ALA A 33 24.86 8.27 46.81
CA ALA A 33 25.76 9.25 46.24
C ALA A 33 25.26 10.68 46.51
N PHE A 34 23.98 10.97 46.28
CA PHE A 34 23.40 12.31 46.44
C PHE A 34 23.34 12.78 47.92
N CYS A 35 22.88 11.92 48.84
CA CYS A 35 22.83 12.26 50.27
C CYS A 35 24.22 12.22 50.94
N GLY A 36 25.15 11.42 50.42
CA GLY A 36 26.53 11.37 50.88
C GLY A 36 27.34 12.59 50.43
N HIS A 37 27.34 12.92 49.13
CA HIS A 37 28.22 13.97 48.58
C HIS A 37 27.91 15.37 49.10
N SER A 38 26.64 15.77 49.07
CA SER A 38 26.24 17.17 49.32
C SER A 38 26.30 17.58 50.79
N LEU A 39 26.27 16.61 51.72
CA LEU A 39 26.35 16.83 53.17
C LEU A 39 27.73 16.50 53.75
N PHE A 40 28.42 15.49 53.21
CA PHE A 40 29.67 15.01 53.81
C PHE A 40 30.85 15.94 53.51
N ILE A 41 30.94 16.53 52.31
CA ILE A 41 32.06 17.39 51.94
C ILE A 41 32.09 18.70 52.77
N PRO A 42 30.97 19.44 52.95
CA PRO A 42 30.96 20.62 53.81
C PRO A 42 31.25 20.29 55.28
N ILE A 43 30.71 19.19 55.80
CA ILE A 43 30.87 18.76 57.20
C ILE A 43 32.31 18.27 57.46
N PHE A 44 32.88 17.47 56.56
CA PHE A 44 34.25 16.97 56.65
C PHE A 44 35.28 18.10 56.51
N TYR A 45 34.99 19.12 55.70
CA TYR A 45 35.82 20.33 55.59
C TYR A 45 35.72 21.23 56.82
N LEU A 46 34.53 21.38 57.40
CA LEU A 46 34.33 22.07 58.69
C LEU A 46 35.08 21.38 59.84
N LEU A 47 35.17 20.04 59.81
CA LEU A 47 35.86 19.23 60.82
C LEU A 47 37.39 19.14 60.62
N ASN A 48 37.90 19.28 59.38
CA ASN A 48 39.31 19.14 59.03
C ASN A 48 39.89 20.41 58.37
N ARG A 49 39.69 21.58 59.00
CA ARG A 49 40.14 22.89 58.48
C ARG A 49 41.65 22.98 58.21
N ASP A 50 42.47 22.22 58.93
CA ASP A 50 43.94 22.30 58.87
C ASP A 50 44.58 21.38 57.82
N ILE A 51 43.79 20.60 57.06
CA ILE A 51 44.28 19.71 56.00
C ILE A 51 43.46 19.89 54.70
N PRO A 52 43.54 21.06 54.04
CA PRO A 52 42.68 21.39 52.89
C PRO A 52 42.93 20.48 51.67
N PHE A 53 44.15 19.92 51.54
CA PHE A 53 44.62 19.20 50.36
C PHE A 53 44.04 17.79 50.21
N TYR A 54 43.96 16.99 51.28
CA TYR A 54 43.38 15.64 51.22
C TYR A 54 41.87 15.69 50.94
N ASN A 55 41.20 16.74 51.43
CA ASN A 55 39.78 16.98 51.16
C ASN A 55 39.54 17.27 49.67
N ASN A 56 40.37 18.12 49.05
CA ASN A 56 40.26 18.44 47.62
C ASN A 56 40.65 17.27 46.72
N LEU A 57 41.69 16.50 47.08
CA LEU A 57 42.11 15.32 46.31
C LEU A 57 41.02 14.22 46.32
N MET A 58 40.39 13.99 47.47
CA MET A 58 39.24 13.09 47.56
C MET A 58 38.06 13.58 46.72
N CYS A 59 37.74 14.88 46.74
CA CYS A 59 36.65 15.44 45.92
C CYS A 59 36.92 15.27 44.41
N VAL A 60 38.14 15.55 43.95
CA VAL A 60 38.51 15.41 42.52
C VAL A 60 38.54 13.95 42.07
N PHE A 61 39.03 13.03 42.92
CA PHE A 61 38.95 11.59 42.62
C PHE A 61 37.51 11.11 42.55
N LEU A 62 36.65 11.62 43.43
CA LEU A 62 35.25 11.27 43.48
C LEU A 62 34.48 11.84 42.27
N ASP A 63 34.77 13.08 41.85
CA ASP A 63 34.22 13.71 40.65
C ASP A 63 34.68 13.00 39.36
N ALA A 64 35.97 12.64 39.27
CA ALA A 64 36.51 11.87 38.15
C ALA A 64 35.93 10.45 38.09
N PHE A 65 35.71 9.83 39.25
CA PHE A 65 35.06 8.52 39.36
C PHE A 65 33.57 8.59 39.00
N CYS A 66 32.86 9.64 39.41
CA CYS A 66 31.48 9.93 39.01
C CYS A 66 31.36 10.18 37.51
N LEU A 67 32.30 10.93 36.89
CA LEU A 67 32.37 11.11 35.44
C LEU A 67 32.65 9.80 34.71
N TYR A 68 33.54 8.96 35.25
CA TYR A 68 33.80 7.62 34.72
C TYR A 68 32.56 6.73 34.79
N LEU A 69 31.89 6.66 35.94
CA LEU A 69 30.64 5.91 36.10
C LEU A 69 29.57 6.45 35.15
N ASN A 70 29.38 7.77 35.04
CA ASN A 70 28.44 8.40 34.10
C ASN A 70 28.78 8.07 32.63
N SER A 71 30.06 7.94 32.28
CA SER A 71 30.48 7.57 30.92
C SER A 71 30.00 6.18 30.49
N GLN A 72 29.74 5.28 31.46
CA GLN A 72 29.28 3.91 31.22
C GLN A 72 27.75 3.80 31.02
N TRP A 73 26.97 4.88 31.19
CA TRP A 73 25.51 4.82 31.27
C TRP A 73 24.81 5.57 30.13
N LYS A 74 23.73 4.99 29.60
CA LYS A 74 23.02 5.48 28.39
C LYS A 74 21.83 6.42 28.68
N HIS A 75 21.42 6.60 29.93
CA HIS A 75 20.16 7.31 30.27
C HIS A 75 20.35 8.84 30.46
N LYS A 76 19.52 9.64 29.76
CA LYS A 76 19.60 11.13 29.74
C LYS A 76 19.38 11.81 31.09
N THR A 77 18.56 11.24 31.97
CA THR A 77 18.19 11.87 33.27
C THR A 77 19.35 11.89 34.26
N VAL A 78 20.15 10.82 34.29
CA VAL A 78 21.34 10.69 35.14
C VAL A 78 22.41 11.70 34.71
N TYR A 79 22.57 11.89 33.40
CA TYR A 79 23.47 12.87 32.82
C TYR A 79 23.17 14.33 33.24
N VAL A 80 21.89 14.73 33.23
CA VAL A 80 21.48 16.09 33.63
C VAL A 80 21.78 16.35 35.11
N LEU A 81 21.48 15.38 35.98
CA LEU A 81 21.68 15.49 37.44
C LEU A 81 23.16 15.60 37.82
N PHE A 82 24.02 14.75 37.26
CA PHE A 82 25.46 14.79 37.55
C PHE A 82 26.13 16.06 37.03
N THR A 83 25.70 16.56 35.87
CA THR A 83 26.32 17.78 35.34
C THR A 83 25.92 19.03 36.13
N ALA A 84 24.69 19.06 36.66
CA ALA A 84 24.28 20.10 37.59
C ALA A 84 25.12 20.11 38.88
N GLU A 85 25.53 18.94 39.36
CA GLU A 85 26.39 18.79 40.55
C GLU A 85 27.81 19.33 40.31
N ILE A 86 28.42 19.04 39.15
CA ILE A 86 29.74 19.57 38.78
C ILE A 86 29.69 21.11 38.64
N ILE A 87 28.61 21.65 38.07
CA ILE A 87 28.41 23.11 37.97
C ILE A 87 28.27 23.73 39.37
N TYR A 88 27.49 23.11 40.26
CA TYR A 88 27.33 23.55 41.64
C TYR A 88 28.66 23.54 42.41
N HIS A 89 29.45 22.47 42.27
CA HIS A 89 30.75 22.34 42.92
C HIS A 89 31.76 23.38 42.39
N SER A 90 31.76 23.61 41.07
CA SER A 90 32.57 24.67 40.44
C SER A 90 32.22 26.05 41.00
N PHE A 91 30.93 26.35 41.18
CA PHE A 91 30.47 27.59 41.81
C PHE A 91 30.89 27.73 43.28
N PHE A 92 30.80 26.63 44.04
CA PHE A 92 31.23 26.60 45.44
C PHE A 92 32.74 26.87 45.58
N CYS A 93 33.57 26.28 44.72
CA CYS A 93 35.00 26.53 44.67
C CYS A 93 35.31 28.01 44.33
N ILE A 94 34.57 28.63 43.41
CA ILE A 94 34.71 30.07 43.10
C ILE A 94 34.42 30.93 44.33
N LEU A 95 33.37 30.59 45.09
CA LEU A 95 32.96 31.33 46.29
C LEU A 95 33.94 31.18 47.45
N VAL A 96 34.54 30.00 47.62
CA VAL A 96 35.45 29.70 48.75
C VAL A 96 36.88 30.18 48.50
N PHE A 97 37.39 30.05 47.28
CA PHE A 97 38.80 30.34 46.95
C PHE A 97 39.02 31.70 46.25
N GLY A 98 37.95 32.40 45.86
CA GLY A 98 37.99 33.73 45.26
C GLY A 98 38.41 33.77 43.78
N TRP A 99 38.06 34.87 43.10
CA TRP A 99 38.24 35.07 41.65
C TRP A 99 39.69 35.07 41.14
N ASN A 100 40.70 35.17 42.01
CA ASN A 100 42.11 35.27 41.61
C ASN A 100 42.70 33.95 41.08
N SER A 101 41.99 32.83 41.19
CA SER A 101 42.36 31.59 40.51
C SER A 101 41.56 31.48 39.21
N GLY A 102 42.07 32.05 38.11
CA GLY A 102 41.42 31.99 36.79
C GLY A 102 40.97 30.58 36.33
N PHE A 103 41.48 29.54 37.00
CA PHE A 103 41.21 28.12 36.87
C PHE A 103 39.79 27.65 37.24
N ALA A 104 39.11 28.30 38.20
CA ALA A 104 37.74 27.93 38.55
C ALA A 104 36.74 28.29 37.44
N LEU A 105 37.06 29.32 36.66
CA LEU A 105 36.35 29.69 35.43
C LEU A 105 36.55 28.64 34.33
N TYR A 106 37.75 28.04 34.20
CA TYR A 106 38.00 26.95 33.25
C TYR A 106 37.19 25.70 33.58
N PHE A 107 37.12 25.29 34.86
CA PHE A 107 36.27 24.17 35.28
C PHE A 107 34.79 24.45 35.02
N LEU A 108 34.32 25.67 35.32
CA LEU A 108 32.94 26.07 35.05
C LEU A 108 32.62 26.05 33.54
N ILE A 109 33.51 26.59 32.70
CA ILE A 109 33.37 26.62 31.23
C ILE A 109 33.38 25.20 30.65
N ILE A 110 34.33 24.34 31.07
CA ILE A 110 34.42 22.95 30.61
C ILE A 110 33.17 22.16 31.02
N SER A 111 32.67 22.38 32.25
CA SER A 111 31.50 21.68 32.78
C SER A 111 30.20 22.15 32.11
N LEU A 112 30.05 23.46 31.86
CA LEU A 112 28.96 24.01 31.04
C LEU A 112 29.03 23.53 29.59
N TYR A 113 30.23 23.40 29.01
CA TYR A 113 30.40 22.91 27.66
C TYR A 113 30.06 21.42 27.55
N ILE A 114 30.51 20.60 28.51
CA ILE A 114 30.09 19.20 28.62
C ILE A 114 28.57 19.14 28.76
N PHE A 115 27.95 19.93 29.64
CA PHE A 115 26.49 19.96 29.83
C PHE A 115 25.72 20.23 28.54
N LEU A 116 26.12 21.29 27.82
CA LEU A 116 25.43 21.78 26.64
C LEU A 116 25.64 20.89 25.42
N PHE A 117 26.80 20.22 25.28
CA PHE A 117 27.20 19.58 24.01
C PHE A 117 27.68 18.10 24.12
N GLY A 118 27.81 17.53 25.32
CA GLY A 118 28.44 16.23 25.59
C GLY A 118 27.60 14.98 25.28
N LYS A 119 27.28 14.69 24.01
CA LYS A 119 26.58 13.46 23.62
C LYS A 119 27.48 12.22 23.39
N SER A 120 28.79 12.41 23.21
CA SER A 120 29.75 11.35 22.83
C SER A 120 30.60 10.84 24.01
N VAL A 121 30.61 9.52 24.24
CA VAL A 121 31.42 8.85 25.29
C VAL A 121 32.92 9.14 25.11
N ARG A 122 33.40 9.16 23.86
CA ARG A 122 34.83 9.43 23.55
C ARG A 122 35.23 10.86 23.91
N LEU A 123 34.34 11.83 23.68
CA LEU A 123 34.58 13.23 24.04
C LEU A 123 34.72 13.41 25.55
N ARG A 124 33.93 12.67 26.34
CA ARG A 124 34.00 12.68 27.81
C ARG A 124 35.32 12.14 28.35
N VAL A 125 35.83 11.05 27.77
CA VAL A 125 37.12 10.45 28.17
C VAL A 125 38.30 11.36 27.82
N ILE A 126 38.25 12.05 26.68
CA ILE A 126 39.31 12.96 26.25
C ILE A 126 39.32 14.22 27.11
N LEU A 127 38.17 14.85 27.36
CA LEU A 127 38.11 16.02 28.26
C LEU A 127 38.49 15.66 29.71
N GLY A 128 38.06 14.50 30.21
CA GLY A 128 38.50 13.99 31.51
C GLY A 128 40.01 13.82 31.60
N SER A 129 40.64 13.29 30.55
CA SER A 129 42.10 13.15 30.47
C SER A 129 42.82 14.50 30.46
N VAL A 130 42.30 15.51 29.74
CA VAL A 130 42.87 16.86 29.71
C VAL A 130 42.80 17.52 31.08
N VAL A 131 41.68 17.38 31.80
CA VAL A 131 41.51 17.88 33.16
C VAL A 131 42.51 17.20 34.12
N VAL A 132 42.72 15.90 34.01
CA VAL A 132 43.71 15.15 34.81
C VAL A 132 45.13 15.64 34.51
N ILE A 133 45.48 15.88 33.24
CA ILE A 133 46.82 16.38 32.86
C ILE A 133 47.05 17.80 33.40
N LEU A 134 46.07 18.69 33.30
CA LEU A 134 46.14 20.04 33.85
C LEU A 134 46.29 20.01 35.39
N PHE A 135 45.63 19.05 36.05
CA PHE A 135 45.75 18.85 37.50
C PHE A 135 47.13 18.30 37.91
N ILE A 136 47.71 17.37 37.14
CA ILE A 136 49.08 16.89 37.35
C ILE A 136 50.09 18.05 37.16
N MET A 137 49.88 18.91 36.17
CA MET A 137 50.69 20.12 35.95
C MET A 137 50.57 21.10 37.14
N GLN A 138 49.38 21.24 37.73
CA GLN A 138 49.16 22.04 38.94
C GLN A 138 49.86 21.45 40.18
N TYR A 139 49.87 20.12 40.35
CA TYR A 139 50.62 19.44 41.41
C TYR A 139 52.12 19.79 41.35
N VAL A 140 52.66 19.85 40.14
CA VAL A 140 54.06 20.24 39.90
C VAL A 140 54.27 21.72 40.25
N TYR A 141 53.34 22.61 39.92
CA TYR A 141 53.43 24.06 40.22
C TYR A 141 53.33 24.39 41.71
N VAL A 142 52.35 23.83 42.44
CA VAL A 142 52.14 24.09 43.88
C VAL A 142 53.32 23.59 44.74
N LYS A 143 54.02 22.55 44.28
CA LYS A 143 55.23 22.03 44.95
C LYS A 143 56.43 22.97 44.83
N VAL A 144 56.41 23.92 43.89
CA VAL A 144 57.47 24.92 43.70
C VAL A 144 57.35 26.09 44.69
N GLU A 145 56.15 26.41 45.20
CA GLU A 145 55.94 27.52 46.14
C GLU A 145 55.97 27.12 47.64
N ASN A 146 56.03 25.82 47.98
CA ASN A 146 56.03 25.34 49.36
C ASN A 146 57.44 24.88 49.81
N PRO A 147 58.07 25.46 50.85
CA PRO A 147 59.52 25.37 51.09
C PRO A 147 60.01 24.08 51.76
N VAL A 148 59.20 23.02 51.85
CA VAL A 148 59.50 21.85 52.71
C VAL A 148 60.26 20.73 51.98
N TYR A 149 60.35 20.73 50.64
CA TYR A 149 61.15 19.73 49.91
C TYR A 149 61.90 20.34 48.71
N PRO A 150 63.20 20.05 48.52
CA PRO A 150 63.96 20.60 47.40
C PRO A 150 63.62 19.80 46.14
N VAL A 151 62.66 20.30 45.36
CA VAL A 151 62.48 19.86 43.98
C VAL A 151 62.86 21.04 43.10
N THR A 152 63.77 20.79 42.17
CA THR A 152 64.30 21.72 41.17
C THR A 152 63.25 22.72 40.67
N VAL A 153 63.50 24.01 40.90
CA VAL A 153 62.67 25.14 40.49
C VAL A 153 62.47 25.07 38.98
N ILE A 154 61.27 24.71 38.53
CA ILE A 154 60.90 24.87 37.13
C ILE A 154 60.80 26.39 36.89
N PRO A 155 61.52 26.96 35.92
CA PRO A 155 61.48 28.40 35.68
C PRO A 155 60.05 28.88 35.39
N GLU A 156 59.63 30.01 35.97
CA GLU A 156 58.29 30.59 35.77
C GLU A 156 57.93 30.78 34.30
N TRP A 157 58.91 31.18 33.48
CA TRP A 157 58.73 31.35 32.04
C TRP A 157 58.36 30.03 31.35
N LEU A 158 58.84 28.89 31.85
CA LEU A 158 58.54 27.57 31.29
C LEU A 158 57.10 27.16 31.62
N VAL A 159 56.63 27.46 32.83
CA VAL A 159 55.24 27.24 33.23
C VAL A 159 54.30 28.13 32.41
N TYR A 160 54.65 29.41 32.24
CA TYR A 160 53.89 30.34 31.40
C TYR A 160 53.84 29.87 29.94
N PHE A 161 54.97 29.39 29.41
CA PHE A 161 55.06 28.81 28.08
C PHE A 161 54.10 27.62 27.91
N PHE A 162 54.13 26.64 28.82
CA PHE A 162 53.22 25.49 28.75
C PHE A 162 51.75 25.88 28.87
N ASN A 163 51.40 26.85 29.72
CA ASN A 163 50.03 27.36 29.84
C ASN A 163 49.56 28.04 28.56
N VAL A 164 50.40 28.87 27.93
CA VAL A 164 50.08 29.52 26.66
C VAL A 164 49.93 28.47 25.56
N SER A 165 50.87 27.51 25.46
CA SER A 165 50.79 26.40 24.48
C SER A 165 49.54 25.54 24.66
N ALA A 166 49.15 25.25 25.91
CA ALA A 166 47.93 24.50 26.20
C ALA A 166 46.66 25.24 25.77
N ASN A 167 46.61 26.57 25.96
CA ASN A 167 45.49 27.40 25.48
C ASN A 167 45.42 27.40 23.93
N PHE A 168 46.55 27.55 23.24
CA PHE A 168 46.58 27.46 21.78
C PHE A 168 46.14 26.09 21.27
N ALA A 169 46.58 25.00 21.92
CA ALA A 169 46.16 23.64 21.58
C ALA A 169 44.66 23.44 21.81
N ALA A 170 44.09 23.97 22.89
CA ALA A 170 42.66 23.91 23.17
C ALA A 170 41.84 24.67 22.12
N ILE A 171 42.27 25.89 21.73
CA ILE A 171 41.61 26.68 20.69
C ILE A 171 41.67 25.97 19.34
N ALA A 172 42.85 25.45 18.96
CA ALA A 172 43.01 24.70 17.72
C ALA A 172 42.13 23.44 17.69
N PHE A 173 42.02 22.73 18.81
CA PHE A 173 41.17 21.56 18.94
C PHE A 173 39.67 21.91 18.79
N VAL A 174 39.20 22.97 19.45
CA VAL A 174 37.82 23.45 19.31
C VAL A 174 37.53 23.87 17.87
N ALA A 175 38.47 24.55 17.20
CA ALA A 175 38.31 24.96 15.81
C ALA A 175 38.21 23.77 14.86
N VAL A 176 39.10 22.77 14.99
CA VAL A 176 39.07 21.54 14.17
C VAL A 176 37.80 20.74 14.43
N TYR A 177 37.38 20.62 15.69
CA TYR A 177 36.15 19.92 16.04
C TYR A 177 34.90 20.65 15.52
N PHE A 178 34.86 21.98 15.63
CA PHE A 178 33.76 22.78 15.09
C PHE A 178 33.67 22.62 13.56
N SER A 179 34.81 22.62 12.87
CA SER A 179 34.87 22.33 11.42
C SER A 179 34.29 20.95 11.11
N PHE A 180 34.68 19.91 11.86
CA PHE A 180 34.15 18.56 11.68
C PHE A 180 32.65 18.47 12.01
N PHE A 181 32.19 19.16 13.06
CA PHE A 181 30.78 19.19 13.43
C PHE A 181 29.93 19.85 12.35
N VAL A 182 30.35 21.02 11.85
CA VAL A 182 29.69 21.71 10.75
C VAL A 182 29.58 20.79 9.53
N GLU A 183 30.68 20.14 9.14
CA GLU A 183 30.70 19.19 8.02
C GLU A 183 29.72 18.02 8.23
N THR A 184 29.62 17.45 9.44
CA THR A 184 28.65 16.37 9.70
C THR A 184 27.20 16.84 9.63
N VAL A 185 26.90 18.05 10.10
CA VAL A 185 25.54 18.63 10.05
C VAL A 185 25.17 19.00 8.61
N GLU A 186 26.08 19.63 7.87
CA GLU A 186 25.90 19.94 6.46
C GLU A 186 25.62 18.68 5.65
N ASN A 187 26.40 17.61 5.86
CA ASN A 187 26.17 16.33 5.19
C ASN A 187 24.81 15.71 5.54
N ALA A 188 24.34 15.85 6.79
CA ALA A 188 23.01 15.38 7.19
C ALA A 188 21.89 16.19 6.54
N ILE A 189 22.05 17.52 6.46
CA ILE A 189 21.12 18.42 5.77
C ILE A 189 21.09 18.12 4.27
N LEU A 190 22.26 17.93 3.65
CA LEU A 190 22.38 17.61 2.22
C LEU A 190 21.62 16.32 1.91
N LYS A 191 21.84 15.25 2.68
CA LYS A 191 21.14 13.97 2.52
C LYS A 191 19.62 14.08 2.74
N ALA A 192 19.19 14.89 3.71
CA ALA A 192 17.77 15.13 3.94
C ALA A 192 17.13 15.92 2.78
N LYS A 193 17.86 16.92 2.25
CA LYS A 193 17.46 17.71 1.09
C LYS A 193 17.37 16.86 -0.17
N GLU A 194 18.38 16.02 -0.45
CA GLU A 194 18.38 15.10 -1.58
C GLU A 194 17.16 14.19 -1.56
N LYS A 195 16.83 13.57 -0.42
CA LYS A 195 15.60 12.75 -0.27
C LYS A 195 14.31 13.54 -0.50
N ALA A 196 14.24 14.79 -0.03
CA ALA A 196 13.07 15.63 -0.22
C ALA A 196 12.90 16.02 -1.70
N GLU A 197 14.00 16.40 -2.37
CA GLU A 197 14.01 16.75 -3.79
C GLU A 197 13.68 15.55 -4.69
N GLU A 198 14.11 14.35 -4.33
CA GLU A 198 13.80 13.12 -5.08
C GLU A 198 12.28 12.86 -5.09
N GLY A 199 11.62 12.97 -3.93
CA GLY A 199 10.16 12.84 -3.84
C GLY A 199 9.41 13.94 -4.59
N GLU A 200 9.90 15.19 -4.53
CA GLU A 200 9.27 16.32 -5.22
C GLU A 200 9.44 16.21 -6.75
N ARG A 201 10.60 15.76 -7.24
CA ARG A 201 10.83 15.45 -8.65
C ARG A 201 9.91 14.32 -9.12
N ALA A 202 9.81 13.23 -8.39
CA ALA A 202 8.92 12.12 -8.74
C ALA A 202 7.46 12.57 -8.87
N LYS A 203 6.98 13.41 -7.94
CA LYS A 203 5.63 13.99 -7.99
C LYS A 203 5.43 14.93 -9.18
N SER A 204 6.43 15.72 -9.54
CA SER A 204 6.37 16.63 -10.68
C SER A 204 6.34 15.88 -12.01
N VAL A 205 7.18 14.84 -12.16
CA VAL A 205 7.18 13.94 -13.32
C VAL A 205 5.84 13.20 -13.44
N PHE A 206 5.28 12.75 -12.31
CA PHE A 206 3.95 12.13 -12.26
C PHE A 206 2.87 13.06 -12.83
N LEU A 207 2.76 14.28 -12.32
CA LEU A 207 1.72 15.22 -12.76
C LEU A 207 1.88 15.57 -14.25
N ALA A 208 3.11 15.68 -14.74
CA ALA A 208 3.38 15.93 -16.16
C ALA A 208 2.93 14.75 -17.03
N ASN A 209 3.28 13.52 -16.65
CA ASN A 209 2.91 12.32 -17.40
C ASN A 209 1.40 12.09 -17.38
N MET A 210 0.75 12.22 -16.21
CA MET A 210 -0.72 12.09 -16.11
C MET A 210 -1.45 13.17 -16.91
N SER A 211 -0.94 14.40 -16.91
CA SER A 211 -1.52 15.46 -17.73
C SER A 211 -1.47 15.12 -19.22
N HIS A 212 -0.41 14.45 -19.68
CA HIS A 212 -0.29 14.02 -21.08
C HIS A 212 -1.19 12.82 -21.40
N GLU A 213 -1.20 11.80 -20.54
CA GLU A 213 -2.03 10.59 -20.66
C GLU A 213 -3.54 10.88 -20.57
N ILE A 214 -3.95 11.93 -19.87
CA ILE A 214 -5.35 12.39 -19.83
C ILE A 214 -5.69 13.23 -21.06
N ARG A 215 -4.79 14.13 -21.47
CA ARG A 215 -5.05 15.09 -22.56
C ARG A 215 -5.15 14.41 -23.93
N SER A 216 -4.34 13.38 -24.19
CA SER A 216 -4.32 12.68 -25.48
C SER A 216 -5.67 12.03 -25.84
N PRO A 217 -6.24 11.12 -25.01
CA PRO A 217 -7.54 10.53 -25.30
C PRO A 217 -8.66 11.58 -25.30
N LEU A 218 -8.61 12.59 -24.43
CA LEU A 218 -9.61 13.67 -24.43
C LEU A 218 -9.64 14.46 -25.76
N ASN A 219 -8.47 14.76 -26.31
CA ASN A 219 -8.37 15.41 -27.62
C ASN A 219 -8.81 14.49 -28.76
N SER A 220 -8.52 13.18 -28.66
CA SER A 220 -9.00 12.16 -29.60
C SER A 220 -10.54 12.11 -29.59
N ILE A 221 -11.17 11.98 -28.42
CA ILE A 221 -12.63 11.98 -28.24
C ILE A 221 -13.24 13.22 -28.89
N LYS A 222 -12.74 14.41 -28.54
CA LYS A 222 -13.26 15.67 -29.10
C LYS A 222 -13.06 15.75 -30.61
N GLY A 223 -11.91 15.29 -31.12
CA GLY A 223 -11.61 15.25 -32.55
C GLY A 223 -12.54 14.31 -33.31
N MET A 224 -12.74 13.10 -32.81
CA MET A 224 -13.60 12.09 -33.43
C MET A 224 -15.08 12.48 -33.37
N ILE A 225 -15.55 13.06 -32.26
CA ILE A 225 -16.91 13.62 -32.17
C ILE A 225 -17.09 14.73 -33.22
N ASN A 226 -16.14 15.66 -33.34
CA ASN A 226 -16.22 16.72 -34.35
C ASN A 226 -16.21 16.15 -35.78
N LEU A 227 -15.36 15.16 -36.08
CA LEU A 227 -15.31 14.51 -37.39
C LEU A 227 -16.60 13.74 -37.70
N SER A 228 -17.20 13.09 -36.70
CA SER A 228 -18.49 12.40 -36.83
C SER A 228 -19.64 13.36 -37.15
N GLN A 229 -19.60 14.59 -36.61
CA GLN A 229 -20.59 15.63 -36.88
C GLN A 229 -20.44 16.28 -38.26
N LEU A 230 -19.23 16.24 -38.83
CA LEU A 230 -18.91 16.80 -40.15
C LEU A 230 -19.04 15.76 -41.28
N SER A 231 -19.14 14.48 -40.95
CA SER A 231 -19.25 13.39 -41.93
C SER A 231 -20.71 13.16 -42.33
N GLU A 232 -20.99 13.23 -43.63
CA GLU A 232 -22.30 12.82 -44.20
C GLU A 232 -22.38 11.31 -44.47
N ASP A 233 -21.26 10.61 -44.34
CA ASP A 233 -21.11 9.16 -44.52
C ASP A 233 -21.34 8.44 -43.17
N GLU A 234 -22.38 7.61 -43.10
CA GLU A 234 -22.83 6.93 -41.86
C GLU A 234 -21.82 5.87 -41.40
N ASP A 235 -21.12 5.20 -42.33
CA ASP A 235 -20.11 4.19 -41.99
C ASP A 235 -18.90 4.84 -41.30
N LYS A 236 -18.43 5.98 -41.83
CA LYS A 236 -17.34 6.77 -41.24
C LYS A 236 -17.73 7.42 -39.93
N LYS A 237 -18.99 7.86 -39.81
CA LYS A 237 -19.52 8.42 -38.57
C LYS A 237 -19.50 7.36 -37.46
N GLN A 238 -19.91 6.14 -37.76
CA GLN A 238 -19.84 5.03 -36.82
C GLN A 238 -18.39 4.66 -36.48
N GLU A 239 -17.46 4.69 -37.44
CA GLU A 239 -16.04 4.49 -37.21
C GLU A 239 -15.46 5.53 -36.24
N TYR A 240 -15.73 6.83 -36.46
CA TYR A 240 -15.28 7.89 -35.55
C TYR A 240 -15.90 7.75 -34.16
N LEU A 241 -17.19 7.42 -34.06
CA LEU A 241 -17.84 7.20 -32.76
C LEU A 241 -17.25 6.00 -32.01
N ASN A 242 -16.86 4.93 -32.71
CA ASN A 242 -16.17 3.80 -32.10
C ASN A 242 -14.78 4.21 -31.59
N ILE A 243 -13.99 4.95 -32.37
CA ILE A 243 -12.68 5.46 -31.92
C ILE A 243 -12.84 6.39 -30.70
N ALA A 244 -13.90 7.21 -30.67
CA ALA A 244 -14.21 8.06 -29.53
C ALA A 244 -14.55 7.23 -28.28
N ARG A 245 -15.34 6.14 -28.43
CA ARG A 245 -15.67 5.21 -27.35
C ARG A 245 -14.41 4.54 -26.79
N ASP A 246 -13.57 3.98 -27.67
CA ASP A 246 -12.32 3.33 -27.27
C ASP A 246 -11.39 4.31 -26.53
N SER A 247 -11.34 5.57 -26.98
CA SER A 247 -10.57 6.63 -26.32
C SER A 247 -11.14 6.98 -24.93
N ALA A 248 -12.46 6.90 -24.74
CA ALA A 248 -13.11 7.13 -23.45
C ALA A 248 -12.86 5.98 -22.47
N ASP A 249 -12.93 4.73 -22.93
CA ASP A 249 -12.63 3.55 -22.12
C ASP A 249 -11.16 3.55 -21.66
N HIS A 250 -10.25 3.97 -22.54
CA HIS A 250 -8.85 4.19 -22.18
C HIS A 250 -8.69 5.27 -21.09
N LEU A 251 -9.38 6.41 -21.24
CA LEU A 251 -9.34 7.49 -20.25
C LEU A 251 -9.87 7.02 -18.88
N LEU A 252 -10.96 6.26 -18.85
CA LEU A 252 -11.50 5.67 -17.62
C LEU A 252 -10.49 4.73 -16.96
N THR A 253 -9.78 3.92 -17.75
CA THR A 253 -8.70 3.06 -17.25
C THR A 253 -7.59 3.87 -16.58
N VAL A 254 -7.12 4.95 -17.23
CA VAL A 254 -6.10 5.85 -16.66
C VAL A 254 -6.57 6.48 -15.35
N ILE A 255 -7.82 6.94 -15.29
CA ILE A 255 -8.40 7.53 -14.07
C ILE A 255 -8.47 6.50 -12.94
N ASN A 256 -8.92 5.29 -13.24
CA ASN A 256 -9.01 4.21 -12.26
C ASN A 256 -7.63 3.83 -11.72
N ASP A 257 -6.60 3.76 -12.58
CA ASP A 257 -5.21 3.53 -12.16
C ASP A 257 -4.73 4.62 -11.17
N ILE A 258 -5.04 5.89 -11.44
CA ILE A 258 -4.68 7.01 -10.56
C ILE A 258 -5.43 6.92 -9.22
N LEU A 259 -6.71 6.56 -9.24
CA LEU A 259 -7.52 6.42 -8.04
C LEU A 259 -7.04 5.24 -7.18
N ASP A 260 -6.73 4.11 -7.81
CA ASP A 260 -6.17 2.96 -7.11
C ASP A 260 -4.79 3.29 -6.54
N TYR A 261 -3.94 4.00 -7.29
CA TYR A 261 -2.68 4.52 -6.77
C TYR A 261 -2.89 5.39 -5.52
N SER A 262 -3.82 6.35 -5.58
CA SER A 262 -4.11 7.24 -4.44
C SER A 262 -4.62 6.47 -3.22
N LYS A 263 -5.44 5.42 -3.43
CA LYS A 263 -5.93 4.56 -2.35
C LYS A 263 -4.81 3.74 -1.72
N ILE A 264 -3.87 3.23 -2.52
CA ILE A 264 -2.71 2.47 -2.06
C ILE A 264 -1.75 3.38 -1.27
N GLU A 265 -1.40 4.56 -1.80
CA GLU A 265 -0.45 5.49 -1.18
C GLU A 265 -0.88 5.95 0.23
N VAL A 266 -2.19 6.14 0.43
CA VAL A 266 -2.73 6.56 1.74
C VAL A 266 -3.03 5.35 2.66
N CYS A 267 -2.61 4.13 2.30
CA CYS A 267 -2.92 2.88 3.01
C CYS A 267 -4.43 2.70 3.28
N ARG A 268 -5.29 3.19 2.36
CA ARG A 268 -6.76 3.14 2.48
C ARG A 268 -7.38 2.01 1.66
N MET A 269 -6.57 1.23 0.95
CA MET A 269 -7.07 0.08 0.21
C MET A 269 -7.38 -1.06 1.20
N THR A 270 -8.65 -1.43 1.30
CA THR A 270 -9.12 -2.58 2.07
C THR A 270 -9.33 -3.77 1.15
N LEU A 271 -8.89 -4.95 1.58
CA LEU A 271 -9.17 -6.21 0.89
C LEU A 271 -10.57 -6.69 1.27
N ASN A 272 -11.35 -7.09 0.26
CA ASN A 272 -12.64 -7.71 0.47
C ASN A 272 -12.51 -9.24 0.34
N PHE A 273 -12.42 -9.93 1.47
CA PHE A 273 -12.26 -11.38 1.48
C PHE A 273 -13.60 -12.09 1.34
N GLU A 274 -13.83 -12.70 0.17
CA GLU A 274 -14.99 -13.53 -0.12
C GLU A 274 -14.58 -14.92 -0.61
N VAL A 275 -15.51 -15.88 -0.49
CA VAL A 275 -15.31 -17.23 -1.03
C VAL A 275 -15.66 -17.20 -2.51
N PHE A 276 -14.74 -17.61 -3.37
CA PHE A 276 -14.97 -17.62 -4.82
C PHE A 276 -14.34 -18.83 -5.50
N ASN A 277 -14.85 -19.14 -6.70
CA ASN A 277 -14.32 -20.21 -7.53
C ASN A 277 -13.15 -19.68 -8.37
N VAL A 278 -11.93 -20.08 -8.02
CA VAL A 278 -10.71 -19.58 -8.70
C VAL A 278 -10.61 -20.07 -10.13
N HIS A 279 -11.04 -21.30 -10.40
CA HIS A 279 -11.08 -21.86 -11.76
C HIS A 279 -12.00 -21.04 -12.67
N GLN A 280 -13.18 -20.64 -12.16
CA GLN A 280 -14.12 -19.82 -12.91
C GLN A 280 -13.60 -18.39 -13.10
N LEU A 281 -12.93 -17.82 -12.09
CA LEU A 281 -12.30 -16.51 -12.21
C LEU A 281 -11.26 -16.49 -13.33
N ILE A 282 -10.39 -17.50 -13.38
CA ILE A 282 -9.37 -17.66 -14.42
C ILE A 282 -10.05 -17.79 -15.79
N ARG A 283 -11.02 -18.71 -15.94
CA ARG A 283 -11.75 -18.91 -17.21
C ARG A 283 -12.44 -17.63 -17.70
N ASN A 284 -13.12 -16.91 -16.82
CA ASN A 284 -13.79 -15.66 -17.18
C ASN A 284 -12.78 -14.58 -17.58
N THR A 285 -11.64 -14.52 -16.89
CA THR A 285 -10.57 -13.57 -17.24
C THR A 285 -9.97 -13.89 -18.60
N MET A 286 -9.66 -15.15 -18.88
CA MET A 286 -9.12 -15.58 -20.19
C MET A 286 -10.11 -15.27 -21.33
N ARG A 287 -11.40 -15.58 -21.16
CA ARG A 287 -12.43 -15.26 -22.15
C ARG A 287 -12.54 -13.76 -22.45
N ALA A 288 -12.44 -12.92 -21.42
CA ALA A 288 -12.46 -11.46 -21.60
C ALA A 288 -11.23 -10.98 -22.38
N MET A 289 -10.08 -11.62 -22.22
CA MET A 289 -8.87 -11.29 -22.98
C MET A 289 -8.89 -11.87 -24.40
N ASP A 290 -9.59 -12.99 -24.64
CA ASP A 290 -9.71 -13.60 -25.97
C ASP A 290 -10.35 -12.65 -26.99
N SER A 291 -11.34 -11.85 -26.57
CA SER A 291 -11.91 -10.80 -27.42
C SER A 291 -10.90 -9.73 -27.83
N SER A 292 -9.90 -9.43 -26.98
CA SER A 292 -8.88 -8.41 -27.23
C SER A 292 -7.79 -8.86 -28.22
N ILE A 293 -7.68 -10.16 -28.50
CA ILE A 293 -6.77 -10.71 -29.52
C ILE A 293 -7.51 -11.12 -30.80
N TYR A 294 -8.82 -10.90 -30.89
CA TYR A 294 -9.61 -11.18 -32.08
C TYR A 294 -9.00 -10.43 -33.28
N ARG A 295 -8.56 -11.19 -34.31
CA ARG A 295 -7.80 -10.73 -35.51
C ARG A 295 -6.28 -10.58 -35.37
N ARG A 296 -5.67 -10.89 -34.23
CA ARG A 296 -4.20 -10.98 -34.08
C ARG A 296 -3.72 -12.43 -34.28
N THR A 297 -2.49 -12.63 -34.73
CA THR A 297 -1.86 -13.97 -34.85
C THR A 297 -1.26 -14.42 -33.51
N LEU A 298 -2.07 -14.34 -32.45
CA LEU A 298 -1.70 -14.69 -31.09
C LEU A 298 -2.55 -15.87 -30.62
N GLU A 299 -1.92 -16.81 -29.92
CA GLU A 299 -2.61 -17.93 -29.30
C GLU A 299 -2.55 -17.77 -27.77
N MET A 300 -3.70 -17.81 -27.10
CA MET A 300 -3.77 -17.81 -25.65
C MET A 300 -4.11 -19.18 -25.11
N LYS A 301 -3.37 -19.62 -24.10
CA LYS A 301 -3.56 -20.90 -23.42
C LYS A 301 -3.60 -20.66 -21.92
N PHE A 302 -4.34 -21.51 -21.22
CA PHE A 302 -4.27 -21.56 -19.77
C PHE A 302 -4.25 -23.00 -19.28
N GLU A 303 -3.51 -23.23 -18.21
CA GLU A 303 -3.37 -24.53 -17.56
C GLU A 303 -3.57 -24.34 -16.06
N ILE A 304 -4.46 -25.12 -15.47
CA ILE A 304 -4.70 -25.13 -14.01
C ILE A 304 -4.34 -26.52 -13.53
N GLU A 305 -3.37 -26.63 -12.62
CA GLU A 305 -2.99 -27.92 -12.04
C GLU A 305 -4.09 -28.47 -11.13
N ASP A 306 -4.22 -29.80 -11.07
CA ASP A 306 -5.18 -30.50 -10.20
C ASP A 306 -4.99 -30.19 -8.70
N THR A 307 -3.83 -29.67 -8.32
CA THR A 307 -3.48 -29.25 -6.96
C THR A 307 -4.23 -27.99 -6.52
N VAL A 308 -4.82 -27.24 -7.47
CA VAL A 308 -5.53 -25.97 -7.21
C VAL A 308 -6.97 -26.25 -6.75
N PRO A 309 -7.35 -25.86 -5.52
CA PRO A 309 -8.71 -26.04 -5.04
C PRO A 309 -9.74 -25.26 -5.88
N LEU A 310 -10.95 -25.79 -6.00
CA LEU A 310 -12.05 -25.14 -6.72
C LEU A 310 -12.44 -23.81 -6.08
N ALA A 311 -12.58 -23.80 -4.74
CA ALA A 311 -12.99 -22.64 -3.97
C ALA A 311 -11.90 -22.19 -3.01
N VAL A 312 -11.69 -20.87 -2.95
CA VAL A 312 -10.75 -20.21 -2.05
C VAL A 312 -11.39 -18.97 -1.46
N LYS A 313 -10.94 -18.57 -0.27
CA LYS A 313 -11.28 -17.28 0.34
C LYS A 313 -10.16 -16.29 0.09
N GLY A 314 -10.50 -15.17 -0.55
CA GLY A 314 -9.57 -14.13 -1.00
C GLY A 314 -10.32 -12.93 -1.58
N ASP A 315 -9.60 -11.99 -2.18
CA ASP A 315 -10.22 -10.88 -2.92
C ASP A 315 -10.18 -11.15 -4.43
N PRO A 316 -11.30 -11.61 -5.04
CA PRO A 316 -11.33 -11.92 -6.46
C PRO A 316 -11.22 -10.70 -7.35
N ALA A 317 -11.67 -9.52 -6.90
CA ALA A 317 -11.57 -8.30 -7.68
C ALA A 317 -10.09 -7.89 -7.84
N ARG A 318 -9.31 -7.91 -6.75
CA ARG A 318 -7.87 -7.61 -6.79
C ARG A 318 -7.07 -8.69 -7.50
N LEU A 319 -7.40 -9.96 -7.31
CA LEU A 319 -6.77 -11.04 -8.06
C LEU A 319 -7.01 -10.89 -9.58
N ARG A 320 -8.26 -10.62 -9.98
CA ARG A 320 -8.61 -10.36 -11.39
C ARG A 320 -7.85 -9.16 -11.94
N GLN A 321 -7.72 -8.08 -11.17
CA GLN A 321 -6.99 -6.88 -11.57
C GLN A 321 -5.51 -7.17 -11.86
N VAL A 322 -4.84 -7.94 -10.99
CA VAL A 322 -3.45 -8.37 -11.23
C VAL A 322 -3.34 -9.21 -12.50
N LEU A 323 -4.26 -10.17 -12.70
CA LEU A 323 -4.26 -11.02 -13.89
C LEU A 323 -4.48 -10.22 -15.19
N ILE A 324 -5.45 -9.30 -15.21
CA ILE A 324 -5.72 -8.44 -16.37
C ILE A 324 -4.50 -7.56 -16.67
N ASN A 325 -3.85 -6.99 -15.66
CA ASN A 325 -2.67 -6.16 -15.87
C ASN A 325 -1.50 -6.94 -16.48
N LEU A 326 -1.27 -8.18 -16.04
CA LEU A 326 -0.19 -9.01 -16.60
C LEU A 326 -0.54 -9.54 -18.00
N LEU A 327 -1.77 -10.00 -18.22
CA LEU A 327 -2.23 -10.51 -19.51
C LEU A 327 -2.30 -9.42 -20.58
N SER A 328 -2.79 -8.23 -20.24
CA SER A 328 -2.82 -7.08 -21.17
C SER A 328 -1.42 -6.64 -21.56
N ASN A 329 -0.45 -6.66 -20.64
CA ASN A 329 0.96 -6.43 -20.96
C ASN A 329 1.49 -7.51 -21.91
N ALA A 330 1.22 -8.79 -21.65
CA ALA A 330 1.63 -9.88 -22.54
C ALA A 330 1.05 -9.72 -23.96
N ILE A 331 -0.23 -9.37 -24.09
CA ILE A 331 -0.90 -9.12 -25.38
C ILE A 331 -0.30 -7.90 -26.10
N LYS A 332 0.04 -6.86 -25.34
CA LYS A 332 0.61 -5.62 -25.86
C LYS A 332 2.02 -5.81 -26.42
N PHE A 333 2.86 -6.60 -25.76
CA PHE A 333 4.27 -6.76 -26.12
C PHE A 333 4.59 -8.03 -26.93
N THR A 334 3.56 -8.81 -27.27
CA THR A 334 3.67 -9.99 -28.15
C THR A 334 2.92 -9.70 -29.44
N GLU A 335 3.64 -9.51 -30.55
CA GLU A 335 3.01 -9.32 -31.87
C GLU A 335 2.55 -10.65 -32.49
N ARG A 336 3.37 -11.70 -32.33
CA ARG A 336 3.11 -13.06 -32.82
C ARG A 336 3.63 -14.07 -31.81
N GLY A 337 2.93 -15.19 -31.66
CA GLY A 337 3.35 -16.28 -30.78
C GLY A 337 2.26 -16.68 -29.80
N ASN A 338 2.65 -17.05 -28.58
CA ASN A 338 1.72 -17.56 -27.58
C ASN A 338 1.86 -16.84 -26.23
N ILE A 339 0.75 -16.81 -25.51
CA ILE A 339 0.68 -16.34 -24.14
C ILE A 339 0.06 -17.48 -23.32
N THR A 340 0.73 -17.90 -22.27
CA THR A 340 0.30 -19.03 -21.43
C THR A 340 0.14 -18.58 -19.98
N LEU A 341 -1.07 -18.74 -19.44
CA LEU A 341 -1.36 -18.56 -18.01
C LEU A 341 -1.35 -19.92 -17.31
N THR A 342 -0.47 -20.10 -16.32
CA THR A 342 -0.47 -21.30 -15.47
C THR A 342 -0.86 -20.95 -14.05
N CYS A 343 -1.62 -21.83 -13.40
CA CYS A 343 -1.97 -21.71 -11.99
C CYS A 343 -1.69 -23.04 -11.28
N ARG A 344 -0.94 -22.97 -10.17
CA ARG A 344 -0.57 -24.14 -9.36
C ARG A 344 -0.65 -23.84 -7.87
N ASN A 345 -0.92 -24.85 -7.05
CA ASN A 345 -0.83 -24.73 -5.61
C ASN A 345 0.53 -25.25 -5.13
N THR A 346 1.34 -24.36 -4.56
CA THR A 346 2.72 -24.66 -4.11
C THR A 346 2.81 -24.94 -2.62
N SER A 347 1.68 -25.11 -1.93
CA SER A 347 1.69 -25.36 -0.49
C SER A 347 2.23 -26.75 -0.14
N VAL A 348 2.98 -26.82 0.97
CA VAL A 348 3.57 -28.06 1.50
C VAL A 348 2.67 -28.72 2.55
N LYS A 349 1.64 -28.02 3.04
CA LYS A 349 0.70 -28.49 4.07
C LYS A 349 -0.72 -28.46 3.55
N ASP A 350 -1.54 -29.44 3.95
CA ASP A 350 -2.92 -29.59 3.47
C ASP A 350 -3.82 -28.38 3.79
N ASP A 351 -3.52 -27.66 4.87
CA ASP A 351 -4.35 -26.56 5.38
C ASP A 351 -3.95 -25.18 4.83
N SER A 352 -2.80 -25.07 4.16
CA SER A 352 -2.38 -23.84 3.48
C SER A 352 -2.63 -23.95 1.98
N CYS A 353 -3.01 -22.83 1.35
CA CYS A 353 -3.15 -22.73 -0.10
C CYS A 353 -2.30 -21.56 -0.56
N LEU A 354 -1.14 -21.85 -1.16
CA LEU A 354 -0.29 -20.82 -1.76
C LEU A 354 -0.41 -20.96 -3.26
N LEU A 355 -1.29 -20.15 -3.84
CA LEU A 355 -1.51 -20.16 -5.27
C LEU A 355 -0.41 -19.38 -5.96
N GLU A 356 0.27 -20.01 -6.90
CA GLU A 356 1.20 -19.38 -7.81
C GLU A 356 0.57 -19.26 -9.19
N PHE A 357 0.61 -18.06 -9.75
CA PHE A 357 0.17 -17.75 -11.09
C PHE A 357 1.40 -17.34 -11.91
N SER A 358 1.54 -17.88 -13.12
CA SER A 358 2.61 -17.50 -14.05
C SER A 358 2.03 -17.16 -15.41
N VAL A 359 2.27 -15.92 -15.88
CA VAL A 359 1.95 -15.45 -17.23
C VAL A 359 3.24 -15.46 -18.03
N LEU A 360 3.31 -16.34 -19.02
CA LEU A 360 4.42 -16.45 -19.96
C LEU A 360 4.00 -15.87 -21.31
N ASP A 361 4.82 -14.97 -21.85
CA ASP A 361 4.70 -14.45 -23.21
C ASP A 361 5.94 -14.79 -24.04
N THR A 362 5.79 -14.84 -25.37
CA THR A 362 6.90 -15.02 -26.32
C THR A 362 7.25 -13.70 -27.03
N GLY A 363 7.05 -12.56 -26.36
CA GLY A 363 7.22 -11.22 -26.92
C GLY A 363 8.67 -10.74 -26.99
N SER A 364 8.85 -9.42 -27.02
CA SER A 364 10.16 -8.79 -27.18
C SER A 364 11.14 -9.05 -26.03
N GLY A 365 10.65 -9.46 -24.86
CA GLY A 365 11.43 -9.60 -23.64
C GLY A 365 11.92 -8.25 -23.08
N ILE A 366 12.58 -8.31 -21.92
CA ILE A 366 13.01 -7.15 -21.13
C ILE A 366 14.54 -7.22 -20.93
N PRO A 367 15.28 -6.12 -21.18
CA PRO A 367 16.71 -6.04 -20.90
C PRO A 367 17.05 -6.21 -19.41
N ALA A 368 18.19 -6.87 -19.13
CA ALA A 368 18.61 -7.19 -17.76
C ALA A 368 18.83 -5.96 -16.86
N ASP A 369 19.28 -4.84 -17.44
CA ASP A 369 19.47 -3.57 -16.74
C ASP A 369 18.15 -2.92 -16.29
N LYS A 370 17.02 -3.36 -16.85
CA LYS A 370 15.69 -2.79 -16.57
C LYS A 370 14.84 -3.64 -15.63
N LEU A 371 15.17 -4.94 -15.45
CA LEU A 371 14.41 -5.84 -14.58
C LEU A 371 14.28 -5.33 -13.13
N GLY A 372 15.29 -4.63 -12.62
CA GLY A 372 15.25 -4.05 -11.27
C GLY A 372 14.27 -2.90 -11.11
N THR A 373 13.91 -2.20 -12.20
CA THR A 373 13.11 -0.97 -12.16
C THR A 373 11.72 -1.11 -12.77
N ILE A 374 11.37 -2.25 -13.40
CA ILE A 374 10.07 -2.39 -14.09
C ILE A 374 8.85 -2.29 -13.18
N PHE A 375 9.01 -2.58 -11.89
CA PHE A 375 7.96 -2.44 -10.89
C PHE A 375 7.96 -1.05 -10.24
N ASP A 376 8.94 -0.21 -10.56
CA ASP A 376 8.99 1.15 -10.07
C ASP A 376 7.97 2.00 -10.80
N ARG A 377 7.39 2.93 -10.05
CA ARG A 377 6.29 3.77 -10.51
C ARG A 377 6.76 4.62 -11.69
N PHE A 378 5.94 4.70 -12.73
CA PHE A 378 6.17 5.54 -13.92
C PHE A 378 7.38 5.12 -14.76
N THR A 379 7.89 3.90 -14.57
CA THR A 379 8.95 3.37 -15.40
C THR A 379 8.38 2.85 -16.72
N GLN A 380 8.89 3.37 -17.84
CA GLN A 380 8.60 2.89 -19.18
C GLN A 380 9.92 2.53 -19.87
N LEU A 381 9.93 1.42 -20.63
CA LEU A 381 11.13 0.91 -21.30
C LEU A 381 11.56 1.78 -22.49
N ASP A 382 10.62 2.42 -23.18
CA ASP A 382 10.89 3.20 -24.39
C ASP A 382 10.31 4.62 -24.31
N GLY A 383 11.18 5.63 -24.24
CA GLY A 383 10.83 7.05 -24.40
C GLY A 383 10.48 7.46 -25.84
N ARG A 384 10.28 6.50 -26.77
CA ARG A 384 9.83 6.73 -28.15
C ARG A 384 8.52 5.99 -28.38
N CYS A 385 7.42 6.58 -27.89
CA CYS A 385 6.09 6.04 -28.05
C CYS A 385 5.60 6.25 -29.49
N ARG A 386 5.31 5.17 -30.23
CA ARG A 386 4.37 5.24 -31.37
C ARG A 386 2.97 5.32 -30.75
N SER A 387 2.20 6.33 -31.19
CA SER A 387 0.96 6.87 -30.60
C SER A 387 -0.15 5.89 -30.19
N GLU A 388 -0.03 4.58 -30.45
CA GLU A 388 -1.11 3.61 -30.26
C GLU A 388 -0.96 2.73 -29.01
N TYR A 389 0.17 2.80 -28.28
CA TYR A 389 0.46 1.84 -27.20
C TYR A 389 1.16 2.46 -25.97
N CYS A 390 0.90 3.72 -25.62
CA CYS A 390 1.35 4.26 -24.33
C CYS A 390 0.43 3.76 -23.20
N GLY A 391 1.01 3.39 -22.06
CA GLY A 391 0.27 3.06 -20.85
C GLY A 391 0.87 3.80 -19.67
N THR A 392 0.11 4.00 -18.61
CA THR A 392 0.43 4.86 -17.45
C THR A 392 1.77 4.56 -16.74
N GLY A 393 2.39 3.40 -16.98
CA GLY A 393 3.56 2.93 -16.24
C GLY A 393 3.24 2.60 -14.77
N LEU A 394 1.95 2.55 -14.42
CA LEU A 394 1.48 2.23 -13.08
C LEU A 394 1.05 0.76 -12.95
N GLY A 395 0.62 0.11 -14.03
CA GLY A 395 0.03 -1.24 -13.97
C GLY A 395 0.89 -2.30 -13.26
N LEU A 396 2.20 -2.36 -13.53
CA LEU A 396 3.11 -3.30 -12.85
C LEU A 396 3.37 -2.89 -11.39
N ALA A 397 3.50 -1.60 -11.10
CA ALA A 397 3.66 -1.10 -9.74
C ALA A 397 2.42 -1.40 -8.89
N ILE A 398 1.22 -1.14 -9.41
CA ILE A 398 -0.07 -1.49 -8.79
C ILE A 398 -0.15 -3.01 -8.59
N SER A 399 0.26 -3.80 -9.58
CA SER A 399 0.25 -5.27 -9.46
C SER A 399 1.15 -5.75 -8.31
N ARG A 400 2.35 -5.17 -8.15
CA ARG A 400 3.24 -5.47 -7.02
C ARG A 400 2.59 -5.12 -5.68
N GLU A 401 2.07 -3.91 -5.55
CA GLU A 401 1.42 -3.44 -4.31
C GLU A 401 0.19 -4.28 -3.95
N LEU A 402 -0.65 -4.63 -4.94
CA LEU A 402 -1.82 -5.51 -4.72
C LEU A 402 -1.41 -6.90 -4.26
N VAL A 403 -0.38 -7.48 -4.89
CA VAL A 403 0.15 -8.80 -4.50
C VAL A 403 0.72 -8.75 -3.08
N GLU A 404 1.49 -7.71 -2.74
CA GLU A 404 2.05 -7.51 -1.41
C GLU A 404 0.96 -7.28 -0.35
N LEU A 405 -0.09 -6.50 -0.67
CA LEU A 405 -1.26 -6.31 0.19
C LEU A 405 -1.99 -7.63 0.47
N MET A 406 -2.10 -8.51 -0.53
CA MET A 406 -2.65 -9.86 -0.36
C MET A 406 -1.67 -10.83 0.34
N GLY A 407 -0.51 -10.37 0.80
CA GLY A 407 0.50 -11.18 1.51
C GLY A 407 1.38 -12.03 0.59
N GLY A 408 1.42 -11.70 -0.69
CA GLY A 408 2.11 -12.42 -1.75
C GLY A 408 3.44 -11.81 -2.19
N VAL A 409 4.04 -12.40 -3.22
CA VAL A 409 5.26 -11.90 -3.88
C VAL A 409 5.14 -12.03 -5.40
N ILE A 410 5.56 -11.01 -6.15
CA ILE A 410 5.65 -11.01 -7.61
C ILE A 410 7.11 -10.96 -8.08
N LYS A 411 7.43 -11.67 -9.16
CA LYS A 411 8.77 -11.77 -9.78
C LYS A 411 8.65 -11.77 -11.31
N VAL A 412 9.76 -11.46 -11.96
CA VAL A 412 9.90 -11.47 -13.42
C VAL A 412 11.16 -12.22 -13.82
N GLU A 413 11.06 -13.03 -14.87
CA GLU A 413 12.17 -13.64 -15.58
C GLU A 413 12.00 -13.31 -17.05
N SER A 414 13.00 -12.69 -17.68
CA SER A 414 12.87 -12.28 -19.08
C SER A 414 14.24 -12.19 -19.74
N SER A 415 14.26 -12.39 -21.05
CA SER A 415 15.44 -12.17 -21.88
C SER A 415 15.04 -11.59 -23.22
N PRO A 416 15.78 -10.58 -23.75
CA PRO A 416 15.45 -9.95 -25.02
C PRO A 416 15.27 -10.96 -26.15
N GLY A 417 14.17 -10.85 -26.89
CA GLY A 417 13.81 -11.70 -28.03
C GLY A 417 13.25 -13.08 -27.69
N THR A 418 13.15 -13.44 -26.40
CA THR A 418 12.59 -14.74 -25.97
C THR A 418 11.24 -14.64 -25.26
N GLY A 419 10.84 -13.42 -24.88
CA GLY A 419 9.63 -13.14 -24.11
C GLY A 419 9.89 -12.98 -22.61
N SER A 420 8.81 -12.90 -21.84
CA SER A 420 8.85 -12.68 -20.39
C SER A 420 7.94 -13.64 -19.64
N ARG A 421 8.34 -13.99 -18.41
CA ARG A 421 7.57 -14.75 -17.45
C ARG A 421 7.37 -13.90 -16.20
N PHE A 422 6.12 -13.53 -15.95
CA PHE A 422 5.72 -12.88 -14.70
C PHE A 422 5.09 -13.93 -13.80
N THR A 423 5.64 -14.10 -12.60
CA THR A 423 5.17 -15.08 -11.63
C THR A 423 4.81 -14.37 -10.34
N PHE A 424 3.60 -14.61 -9.82
CA PHE A 424 3.20 -14.10 -8.52
C PHE A 424 2.54 -15.18 -7.67
N THR A 425 2.72 -15.05 -6.35
CA THR A 425 2.16 -15.96 -5.34
C THR A 425 1.19 -15.19 -4.47
N VAL A 426 0.07 -15.81 -4.09
CA VAL A 426 -0.89 -15.23 -3.14
C VAL A 426 -1.32 -16.30 -2.13
N PRO A 427 -1.16 -16.06 -0.81
CA PRO A 427 -1.70 -16.93 0.20
C PRO A 427 -3.23 -16.81 0.22
N MET A 428 -3.90 -17.95 0.13
CA MET A 428 -5.34 -18.06 0.19
C MET A 428 -5.74 -19.09 1.23
N VAL A 429 -6.99 -19.03 1.68
CA VAL A 429 -7.57 -20.07 2.55
C VAL A 429 -8.40 -21.00 1.66
N LYS A 430 -8.18 -22.32 1.77
CA LYS A 430 -9.05 -23.30 1.10
C LYS A 430 -10.45 -23.13 1.66
N ALA A 431 -11.44 -23.00 0.78
CA ALA A 431 -12.83 -22.96 1.15
C ALA A 431 -13.52 -24.21 0.61
N ASP A 432 -14.55 -24.68 1.30
CA ASP A 432 -15.43 -25.68 0.71
C ASP A 432 -16.20 -25.01 -0.45
N PRO A 433 -16.31 -25.62 -1.64
CA PRO A 433 -17.24 -25.14 -2.67
C PRO A 433 -18.66 -24.86 -2.13
N ALA A 434 -19.07 -25.56 -1.07
CA ALA A 434 -20.31 -25.33 -0.34
C ALA A 434 -20.33 -24.06 0.53
N GLU A 435 -19.20 -23.46 0.90
CA GLU A 435 -19.20 -22.20 1.67
C GLU A 435 -19.69 -21.00 0.84
N LYS A 436 -19.57 -21.04 -0.49
CA LYS A 436 -20.23 -20.05 -1.35
C LYS A 436 -21.76 -20.18 -1.29
N ILE A 437 -22.26 -21.38 -0.96
CA ILE A 437 -23.68 -21.68 -0.73
C ILE A 437 -24.13 -21.16 0.66
N GLY A 438 -23.20 -20.94 1.60
CA GLY A 438 -23.51 -20.49 2.97
C GLY A 438 -23.86 -19.00 3.12
N ALA A 439 -23.43 -18.13 2.21
CA ALA A 439 -23.71 -16.68 2.26
C ALA A 439 -24.74 -16.20 1.23
N MET A 440 -25.26 -17.13 0.41
CA MET A 440 -26.39 -16.92 -0.51
C MET A 440 -27.59 -17.81 -0.16
N ASN A 441 -27.65 -18.30 1.09
CA ASN A 441 -28.89 -18.80 1.68
C ASN A 441 -29.79 -17.61 2.09
N LEU A 442 -30.28 -16.88 1.08
CA LEU A 442 -31.74 -16.77 1.04
C LEU A 442 -32.19 -18.19 0.72
N GLU A 443 -33.07 -18.75 1.53
CA GLU A 443 -33.75 -19.99 1.22
C GLU A 443 -34.27 -19.90 -0.23
N VAL A 444 -33.54 -20.49 -1.19
CA VAL A 444 -34.15 -20.94 -2.43
C VAL A 444 -34.65 -22.33 -2.06
N PRO A 445 -35.92 -22.48 -1.61
CA PRO A 445 -36.50 -23.81 -1.54
C PRO A 445 -36.26 -24.43 -2.91
N ALA A 446 -35.75 -25.68 -2.97
CA ALA A 446 -35.49 -26.39 -4.22
C ALA A 446 -36.57 -26.01 -5.24
N MET A 447 -36.22 -25.08 -6.15
CA MET A 447 -37.22 -24.50 -7.02
C MET A 447 -37.52 -25.65 -7.96
N GLU A 448 -38.73 -26.20 -7.86
CA GLU A 448 -39.25 -27.11 -8.87
C GLU A 448 -39.02 -26.41 -10.19
N ARG A 449 -38.07 -26.93 -10.97
CA ARG A 449 -37.82 -26.40 -12.30
C ARG A 449 -39.10 -26.60 -13.09
N CYS A 450 -39.53 -25.57 -13.79
CA CYS A 450 -40.65 -25.72 -14.69
C CYS A 450 -40.27 -26.79 -15.73
N GLY A 451 -41.25 -27.57 -16.20
CA GLY A 451 -41.03 -28.54 -17.27
C GLY A 451 -40.54 -27.87 -18.57
N GLU A 452 -40.47 -28.64 -19.65
CA GLU A 452 -40.20 -28.05 -20.97
C GLU A 452 -41.28 -26.99 -21.30
N LEU A 453 -40.86 -25.73 -21.45
CA LEU A 453 -41.72 -24.61 -21.83
C LEU A 453 -41.63 -24.36 -23.35
N LYS A 454 -42.71 -23.81 -23.91
CA LYS A 454 -42.73 -23.23 -25.25
C LYS A 454 -42.68 -21.71 -25.16
N ILE A 455 -41.53 -21.14 -25.50
CA ILE A 455 -41.20 -19.73 -25.26
C ILE A 455 -41.22 -18.94 -26.58
N LEU A 456 -41.96 -17.84 -26.62
CA LEU A 456 -41.89 -16.87 -27.72
C LEU A 456 -40.85 -15.80 -27.33
N ILE A 457 -39.94 -15.47 -28.24
CA ILE A 457 -38.87 -14.50 -28.01
C ILE A 457 -39.00 -13.40 -29.07
N ALA A 458 -39.14 -12.15 -28.64
CA ALA A 458 -39.17 -10.99 -29.53
C ALA A 458 -37.86 -10.22 -29.40
N GLU A 459 -37.07 -10.22 -30.47
CA GLU A 459 -35.74 -9.59 -30.53
C GLU A 459 -35.47 -9.21 -31.99
N ASP A 460 -35.11 -7.95 -32.24
CA ASP A 460 -34.91 -7.40 -33.58
C ASP A 460 -33.48 -7.64 -34.11
N MET A 461 -32.51 -7.76 -33.21
CA MET A 461 -31.11 -7.93 -33.59
C MET A 461 -30.76 -9.41 -33.82
N PHE A 462 -30.55 -9.79 -35.08
CA PHE A 462 -30.27 -11.18 -35.50
C PHE A 462 -29.07 -11.83 -34.77
N THR A 463 -28.07 -11.05 -34.35
CA THR A 463 -26.92 -11.57 -33.58
C THR A 463 -27.33 -12.11 -32.21
N ASN A 464 -28.36 -11.55 -31.58
CA ASN A 464 -28.90 -12.02 -30.31
C ASN A 464 -29.74 -13.30 -30.48
N TRP A 465 -30.22 -13.60 -31.69
CA TRP A 465 -30.97 -14.84 -31.94
C TRP A 465 -30.10 -16.05 -31.62
N LEU A 466 -28.86 -16.10 -32.13
CA LEU A 466 -27.93 -17.20 -31.88
C LEU A 466 -27.67 -17.43 -30.37
N LEU A 467 -27.70 -16.35 -29.58
CA LEU A 467 -27.56 -16.43 -28.12
C LEU A 467 -28.78 -17.11 -27.50
N TYR A 468 -29.99 -16.64 -27.82
CA TYR A 468 -31.22 -17.21 -27.28
C TYR A 468 -31.46 -18.64 -27.76
N GLU A 469 -31.16 -18.96 -29.02
CA GLU A 469 -31.20 -20.34 -29.52
C GLU A 469 -30.34 -21.27 -28.66
N LYS A 470 -29.12 -20.82 -28.34
CA LYS A 470 -28.20 -21.59 -27.50
C LYS A 470 -28.70 -21.69 -26.05
N TYR A 471 -29.25 -20.61 -25.50
CA TYR A 471 -29.81 -20.61 -24.14
C TYR A 471 -31.00 -21.56 -24.03
N MET A 472 -31.96 -21.48 -24.94
CA MET A 472 -33.14 -22.36 -24.94
C MET A 472 -32.74 -23.82 -25.14
N SER A 473 -31.74 -24.11 -25.99
CA SER A 473 -31.19 -25.46 -26.14
C SER A 473 -30.53 -25.99 -24.86
N ILE A 474 -29.85 -25.14 -24.08
CA ILE A 474 -29.22 -25.55 -22.81
C ILE A 474 -30.28 -25.76 -21.73
N LEU A 475 -31.29 -24.90 -21.67
CA LEU A 475 -32.39 -24.98 -20.70
C LEU A 475 -33.41 -26.08 -21.04
N GLY A 476 -33.37 -26.61 -22.27
CA GLY A 476 -34.28 -27.66 -22.74
C GLY A 476 -35.69 -27.15 -22.98
N HIS A 477 -35.83 -25.90 -23.46
CA HIS A 477 -37.10 -25.30 -23.83
C HIS A 477 -37.26 -25.26 -25.35
N SER A 478 -38.50 -25.41 -25.81
CA SER A 478 -38.86 -25.16 -27.21
C SER A 478 -39.11 -23.66 -27.40
N TYR A 479 -38.77 -23.11 -28.56
CA TYR A 479 -38.84 -21.66 -28.76
C TYR A 479 -39.19 -21.25 -30.19
N MET A 480 -39.67 -20.02 -30.33
CA MET A 480 -39.84 -19.30 -31.60
C MET A 480 -39.29 -17.88 -31.40
N ILE A 481 -38.48 -17.40 -32.34
CA ILE A 481 -37.97 -16.02 -32.32
C ILE A 481 -38.67 -15.21 -33.40
N VAL A 482 -39.09 -13.99 -33.07
CA VAL A 482 -39.74 -13.05 -33.98
C VAL A 482 -39.09 -11.67 -33.89
N GLU A 483 -39.16 -10.92 -34.99
CA GLU A 483 -38.37 -9.69 -35.17
C GLU A 483 -38.99 -8.40 -34.58
N ASN A 484 -40.29 -8.38 -34.23
CA ASN A 484 -40.96 -7.19 -33.70
C ASN A 484 -42.31 -7.50 -33.01
N GLY A 485 -42.92 -6.47 -32.41
CA GLY A 485 -44.20 -6.55 -31.71
C GLY A 485 -45.41 -6.98 -32.56
N PHE A 486 -45.44 -6.65 -33.85
CA PHE A 486 -46.54 -7.09 -34.73
C PHE A 486 -46.52 -8.61 -34.93
N ARG A 487 -45.32 -9.17 -35.13
CA ARG A 487 -45.12 -10.62 -35.25
C ARG A 487 -45.46 -11.34 -33.96
N VAL A 488 -45.20 -10.74 -32.80
CA VAL A 488 -45.63 -11.29 -31.52
C VAL A 488 -47.14 -11.49 -31.49
N LEU A 489 -47.92 -10.47 -31.89
CA LEU A 489 -49.38 -10.58 -31.91
C LEU A 489 -49.89 -11.59 -32.96
N ASP A 490 -49.29 -11.62 -34.15
CA ASP A 490 -49.62 -12.61 -35.19
C ASP A 490 -49.38 -14.05 -34.69
N GLU A 491 -48.30 -14.27 -33.95
CA GLU A 491 -47.88 -15.58 -33.48
C GLU A 491 -48.72 -16.03 -32.28
N LEU A 492 -49.03 -15.14 -31.34
CA LEU A 492 -49.93 -15.40 -30.21
C LEU A 492 -51.40 -15.61 -30.62
N GLU A 493 -51.81 -15.10 -31.79
CA GLU A 493 -53.14 -15.36 -32.36
C GLU A 493 -53.26 -16.79 -32.91
N ARG A 494 -52.16 -17.35 -33.42
CA ARG A 494 -52.13 -18.65 -34.12
C ARG A 494 -51.68 -19.80 -33.23
N ASN A 495 -50.81 -19.52 -32.27
CA ASN A 495 -50.12 -20.50 -31.48
C ASN A 495 -50.16 -20.12 -29.99
N SER A 496 -50.19 -21.13 -29.14
CA SER A 496 -50.06 -20.95 -27.68
C SER A 496 -48.60 -21.09 -27.26
N TYR A 497 -48.23 -20.28 -26.27
CA TYR A 497 -46.91 -20.21 -25.64
C TYR A 497 -47.08 -20.08 -24.13
N ASP A 498 -46.13 -20.61 -23.39
CA ASP A 498 -46.13 -20.61 -21.93
C ASP A 498 -45.50 -19.33 -21.36
N LEU A 499 -44.65 -18.67 -22.14
CA LEU A 499 -43.90 -17.48 -21.75
C LEU A 499 -43.54 -16.65 -22.99
N LEU A 500 -43.57 -15.32 -22.84
CA LEU A 500 -43.01 -14.37 -23.80
C LEU A 500 -41.78 -13.66 -23.20
N LEU A 501 -40.64 -13.76 -23.86
CA LEU A 501 -39.48 -12.89 -23.63
C LEU A 501 -39.57 -11.73 -24.63
N LEU A 502 -39.67 -10.49 -24.14
CA LEU A 502 -39.98 -9.33 -24.95
C LEU A 502 -38.91 -8.26 -24.81
N ASP A 503 -38.18 -7.99 -25.88
CA ASP A 503 -37.32 -6.82 -25.95
C ASP A 503 -38.15 -5.54 -25.90
N ILE A 504 -37.72 -4.58 -25.08
CA ILE A 504 -38.41 -3.31 -24.91
C ILE A 504 -38.16 -2.41 -26.12
N GLU A 505 -36.92 -2.37 -26.60
CA GLU A 505 -36.48 -1.50 -27.67
C GLU A 505 -36.48 -2.25 -29.00
N MET A 506 -37.65 -2.37 -29.63
CA MET A 506 -37.80 -2.93 -30.98
C MET A 506 -38.35 -1.90 -31.96
N PRO A 507 -37.96 -1.95 -33.25
CA PRO A 507 -38.50 -1.10 -34.30
C PRO A 507 -39.99 -1.38 -34.56
N ASP A 508 -40.64 -0.39 -35.17
CA ASP A 508 -42.06 -0.36 -35.51
C ASP A 508 -43.00 -0.38 -34.29
N MET A 509 -43.13 -1.52 -33.60
CA MET A 509 -43.92 -1.68 -32.38
C MET A 509 -43.02 -2.16 -31.24
N GLY A 510 -42.72 -1.26 -30.31
CA GLY A 510 -41.88 -1.52 -29.15
C GLY A 510 -42.53 -2.46 -28.12
N GLY A 511 -41.74 -2.91 -27.14
CA GLY A 511 -42.17 -3.90 -26.16
C GLY A 511 -43.33 -3.42 -25.26
N GLU A 512 -43.33 -2.16 -24.84
CA GLU A 512 -44.42 -1.60 -24.03
C GLU A 512 -45.77 -1.57 -24.78
N GLU A 513 -45.75 -1.13 -26.04
CA GLU A 513 -46.94 -1.11 -26.88
C GLU A 513 -47.45 -2.53 -27.16
N THR A 514 -46.53 -3.45 -27.42
CA THR A 514 -46.83 -4.88 -27.63
C THR A 514 -47.51 -5.46 -26.40
N LEU A 515 -46.94 -5.24 -25.20
CA LEU A 515 -47.50 -5.73 -23.94
C LEU A 515 -48.89 -5.15 -23.69
N ASN A 516 -49.10 -3.85 -23.91
CA ASN A 516 -50.40 -3.20 -23.74
C ASN A 516 -51.47 -3.83 -24.66
N ASN A 517 -51.10 -4.15 -25.91
CA ASN A 517 -52.00 -4.84 -26.84
C ASN A 517 -52.32 -6.28 -26.39
N ILE A 518 -51.33 -6.99 -25.84
CA ILE A 518 -51.53 -8.33 -25.25
C ILE A 518 -52.49 -8.25 -24.07
N ARG A 519 -52.27 -7.34 -23.11
CA ARG A 519 -53.14 -7.18 -21.92
C ARG A 519 -54.56 -6.72 -22.28
N LYS A 520 -54.73 -5.97 -23.37
CA LYS A 520 -56.04 -5.62 -23.95
C LYS A 520 -56.68 -6.77 -24.75
N GLY A 521 -55.99 -7.89 -24.94
CA GLY A 521 -56.46 -9.05 -25.72
C GLY A 521 -56.78 -8.69 -27.15
N VAL A 522 -56.00 -7.77 -27.73
CA VAL A 522 -56.14 -7.38 -29.13
C VAL A 522 -55.91 -8.63 -29.99
N ARG A 523 -56.80 -8.88 -30.97
CA ARG A 523 -56.84 -10.11 -31.78
C ARG A 523 -57.14 -11.41 -31.00
N GLY A 524 -57.73 -11.31 -29.81
CA GLY A 524 -58.12 -12.49 -29.04
C GLY A 524 -56.95 -13.25 -28.41
N VAL A 525 -55.76 -12.64 -28.35
CA VAL A 525 -54.58 -13.22 -27.70
C VAL A 525 -54.79 -13.41 -26.20
N ASN A 526 -54.14 -14.42 -25.62
CA ASN A 526 -54.18 -14.68 -24.19
C ASN A 526 -53.59 -13.50 -23.40
N ARG A 527 -54.46 -12.78 -22.69
CA ARG A 527 -54.08 -11.60 -21.88
C ARG A 527 -53.15 -11.96 -20.72
N ASP A 528 -53.23 -13.20 -20.24
CA ASP A 528 -52.57 -13.65 -19.02
C ASP A 528 -51.25 -14.37 -19.30
N ILE A 529 -50.76 -14.39 -20.55
CA ILE A 529 -49.44 -14.95 -20.85
C ILE A 529 -48.38 -14.25 -19.98
N PRO A 530 -47.50 -14.98 -19.28
CA PRO A 530 -46.39 -14.36 -18.57
C PRO A 530 -45.46 -13.64 -19.55
N VAL A 531 -45.05 -12.41 -19.24
CA VAL A 531 -44.15 -11.62 -20.08
C VAL A 531 -42.95 -11.15 -19.27
N ILE A 532 -41.75 -11.56 -19.68
CA ILE A 532 -40.49 -11.08 -19.11
C ILE A 532 -39.89 -10.06 -20.07
N ALA A 533 -39.58 -8.87 -19.59
CA ALA A 533 -38.91 -7.85 -20.36
C ALA A 533 -37.40 -8.12 -20.48
N LEU A 534 -36.84 -7.87 -21.66
CA LEU A 534 -35.41 -7.81 -21.91
C LEU A 534 -35.02 -6.34 -22.10
N THR A 535 -34.19 -5.79 -21.21
CA THR A 535 -33.99 -4.33 -21.13
C THR A 535 -32.53 -3.93 -21.01
N GLY A 536 -32.12 -2.85 -21.70
CA GLY A 536 -30.79 -2.24 -21.53
C GLY A 536 -30.68 -1.30 -20.32
N TYR A 537 -31.78 -1.03 -19.64
CA TYR A 537 -31.84 -0.12 -18.49
C TYR A 537 -31.47 -0.83 -17.17
N SER A 538 -30.99 -0.06 -16.20
CA SER A 538 -30.62 -0.59 -14.88
C SER A 538 -31.86 -0.92 -14.03
N GLU A 539 -31.78 -1.88 -13.10
CA GLU A 539 -32.92 -2.28 -12.25
C GLU A 539 -33.57 -1.09 -11.50
N SER A 540 -32.80 -0.03 -11.20
CA SER A 540 -33.31 1.19 -10.55
C SER A 540 -34.21 2.06 -11.43
N ASP A 541 -34.13 1.94 -12.76
CA ASP A 541 -34.90 2.78 -13.68
C ASP A 541 -36.30 2.21 -13.96
N PHE A 542 -36.52 0.90 -13.72
CA PHE A 542 -37.78 0.21 -14.00
C PHE A 542 -38.72 0.07 -12.80
N TYR A 543 -38.22 0.19 -11.57
CA TYR A 543 -39.06 0.07 -10.36
C TYR A 543 -40.13 1.18 -10.23
N ASP A 544 -39.97 2.29 -10.95
CA ASP A 544 -40.89 3.44 -10.90
C ASP A 544 -41.97 3.40 -12.00
N GLN A 545 -41.95 2.42 -12.92
CA GLN A 545 -42.88 2.34 -14.05
C GLN A 545 -43.58 0.97 -14.13
N GLU A 546 -44.76 0.85 -13.51
CA GLU A 546 -45.63 -0.33 -13.54
C GLU A 546 -46.22 -0.59 -14.96
N TYR A 547 -45.42 -1.11 -15.90
CA TYR A 547 -45.91 -1.44 -17.26
C TYR A 547 -46.65 -2.78 -17.38
N GLY A 548 -46.75 -3.56 -16.29
CA GLY A 548 -47.49 -4.83 -16.27
C GLY A 548 -46.72 -6.04 -16.82
N PHE A 549 -45.39 -5.96 -16.86
CA PHE A 549 -44.51 -7.12 -17.05
C PHE A 549 -44.47 -7.97 -15.79
N ASP A 550 -44.20 -9.25 -15.97
CA ASP A 550 -44.18 -10.24 -14.89
C ASP A 550 -42.75 -10.48 -14.36
N GLY A 551 -41.73 -10.07 -15.12
CA GLY A 551 -40.32 -10.10 -14.72
C GLY A 551 -39.45 -9.30 -15.67
N TYR A 552 -38.18 -9.10 -15.30
CA TYR A 552 -37.22 -8.32 -16.08
C TYR A 552 -35.86 -8.99 -16.07
N VAL A 553 -35.15 -8.93 -17.20
CA VAL A 553 -33.76 -9.37 -17.34
C VAL A 553 -32.97 -8.26 -18.05
N THR A 554 -31.87 -7.83 -17.44
CA THR A 554 -31.02 -6.78 -17.99
C THR A 554 -30.10 -7.32 -19.09
N LYS A 555 -29.88 -6.51 -20.13
CA LYS A 555 -28.90 -6.76 -21.19
C LYS A 555 -27.53 -6.25 -20.70
N PRO A 556 -26.43 -7.00 -20.90
CA PRO A 556 -26.33 -8.26 -21.63
C PRO A 556 -26.96 -9.45 -20.87
N VAL A 557 -27.78 -10.25 -21.55
CA VAL A 557 -28.53 -11.35 -20.93
C VAL A 557 -27.60 -12.50 -20.55
N GLU A 558 -27.45 -12.74 -19.25
CA GLU A 558 -26.74 -13.90 -18.71
C GLU A 558 -27.68 -15.11 -18.55
N LEU A 559 -27.20 -16.30 -18.92
CA LEU A 559 -27.99 -17.54 -18.88
C LEU A 559 -28.57 -17.85 -17.49
N HIS A 560 -27.77 -17.61 -16.44
CA HIS A 560 -28.19 -17.89 -15.06
C HIS A 560 -29.35 -16.99 -14.62
N ASP A 561 -29.29 -15.70 -14.97
CA ASP A 561 -30.33 -14.74 -14.58
C ASP A 561 -31.61 -14.97 -15.37
N LEU A 562 -31.49 -15.34 -16.64
CA LEU A 562 -32.64 -15.75 -17.45
C LEU A 562 -33.31 -17.00 -16.88
N ASP A 563 -32.56 -18.06 -16.55
CA ASP A 563 -33.09 -19.29 -15.94
C ASP A 563 -33.81 -18.98 -14.61
N ARG A 564 -33.20 -18.16 -13.75
CA ARG A 564 -33.79 -17.76 -12.46
C ARG A 564 -35.13 -17.05 -12.64
N ILE A 565 -35.19 -16.02 -13.49
CA ILE A 565 -36.41 -15.23 -13.68
C ILE A 565 -37.52 -16.05 -14.37
N ILE A 566 -37.18 -16.93 -15.31
CA ILE A 566 -38.16 -17.85 -15.92
C ILE A 566 -38.83 -18.71 -14.85
N ASN A 567 -38.04 -19.33 -13.97
CA ASN A 567 -38.59 -20.18 -12.90
C ASN A 567 -39.40 -19.36 -11.88
N GLU A 568 -38.95 -18.15 -11.51
CA GLU A 568 -39.70 -17.25 -10.62
C GLU A 568 -41.08 -16.88 -11.20
N VAL A 569 -41.14 -16.51 -12.48
CA VAL A 569 -42.36 -16.02 -13.12
C VAL A 569 -43.33 -17.15 -13.45
N VAL A 570 -42.85 -18.27 -13.98
CA VAL A 570 -43.72 -19.35 -14.48
C VAL A 570 -44.10 -20.32 -13.35
N CYS A 571 -43.15 -20.81 -12.57
CA CYS A 571 -43.43 -21.75 -11.48
C CYS A 571 -44.03 -21.05 -10.24
N GLY A 572 -43.79 -19.74 -10.08
CA GLY A 572 -44.51 -18.92 -9.09
C GLY A 572 -46.02 -18.82 -9.38
N ARG A 573 -46.43 -18.80 -10.65
CA ARG A 573 -47.84 -18.72 -11.08
C ARG A 573 -48.58 -20.06 -11.01
N GLU A 574 -47.92 -21.19 -11.22
CA GLU A 574 -48.53 -22.52 -11.05
C GLU A 574 -48.98 -22.78 -9.61
N LYS A 575 -48.22 -22.31 -8.61
CA LYS A 575 -48.59 -22.44 -7.19
C LYS A 575 -49.86 -21.64 -6.83
N THR A 576 -50.07 -20.48 -7.44
CA THR A 576 -51.27 -19.65 -7.19
C THR A 576 -52.53 -20.26 -7.82
N ARG A 577 -52.41 -20.91 -8.98
CA ARG A 577 -53.55 -21.59 -9.66
C ARG A 577 -53.97 -22.92 -9.04
N ILE A 578 -53.17 -23.52 -8.16
CA ILE A 578 -53.50 -24.77 -7.46
C ILE A 578 -54.26 -24.50 -6.15
N ILE A 579 -54.27 -23.25 -5.66
CA ILE A 579 -54.90 -22.84 -4.40
C ILE A 579 -56.32 -22.26 -4.62
N ASP A 580 -56.65 -21.84 -5.84
CA ASP A 580 -58.01 -21.48 -6.29
C ASP A 580 -58.72 -22.69 -6.94
#